data_AF-A0A7Y5UWB0-F1
#
_entry.id   AF-A0A7Y5UWB0-F1
#
_cell.length_a   1.000
_cell.length_b   1.000
_cell.length_c   1.000
_cell.angle_alpha   90.00
_cell.angle_beta   90.00
_cell.angle_gamma   90.00
#
_symmetry.space_group_name_H-M   'P 1'
#
loop_
_entity.id
_entity.type
_entity.pdbx_description
1 polymer ?
#
loop_
_entity_poly.entity_id
_entity_poly.type
_entity_poly.pdbx_seq_one_letter_code
_entity_poly.pdbx_strand_id
1 'polypeptide(L)'
;MGTAYTPGLTINGRALIRKTRRLPIKGEVLVSVGQAVEPETAVARTELPGEVTLVRAADKLGVQGDELVTLLRKQVGEQVTEGEVLAETSGLFGRFFKSSLVAPVSGTIETVTARTGNLSIRHAPRPVALPAYISGTVVELLEGEGAVVEARGALVQGIFGIGGERHGELLVLPAGSTTLGEARGRVVVTGGG
;
A
#
# COMPACT_ATOMS: atom_id res chain seq x y z
N MET A 1 -25.97 32.99 -1.70
CA MET A 1 -25.86 32.54 -3.10
C MET A 1 -24.42 32.12 -3.33
N GLY A 2 -24.12 30.83 -3.16
CA GLY A 2 -22.77 30.31 -3.39
C GLY A 2 -22.58 30.04 -4.87
N THR A 3 -21.69 30.78 -5.53
CA THR A 3 -21.22 30.44 -6.87
C THR A 3 -20.45 29.13 -6.78
N ALA A 4 -21.03 28.04 -7.27
CA ALA A 4 -20.31 26.80 -7.44
C ALA A 4 -19.15 27.06 -8.42
N TYR A 5 -17.92 26.97 -7.93
CA TYR A 5 -16.75 26.92 -8.78
C TYR A 5 -16.80 25.58 -9.52
N THR A 6 -17.13 25.61 -10.80
CA THR A 6 -17.06 24.42 -11.66
C THR A 6 -15.68 24.42 -12.31
N PRO A 7 -14.75 23.54 -11.90
CA PRO A 7 -13.48 23.40 -12.60
C PRO A 7 -13.76 23.12 -14.08
N GLY A 8 -13.03 23.77 -14.98
CA GLY A 8 -13.25 23.66 -16.42
C GLY A 8 -13.13 22.20 -16.87
N LEU A 9 -14.27 21.60 -17.22
CA LEU A 9 -14.31 20.32 -17.91
C LEU A 9 -13.53 20.48 -19.21
N THR A 10 -12.44 19.72 -19.33
CA THR A 10 -11.56 19.79 -20.50
C THR A 10 -11.76 18.55 -21.34
N ILE A 11 -12.16 18.77 -22.60
CA ILE A 11 -12.17 17.75 -23.65
C ILE A 11 -11.20 18.24 -24.73
N ASN A 12 -10.15 17.48 -24.96
CA ASN A 12 -9.18 17.76 -26.02
C ASN A 12 -8.92 16.49 -26.82
N GLY A 13 -9.28 16.48 -28.10
CA GLY A 13 -9.06 15.33 -28.99
C GLY A 13 -7.57 15.05 -29.28
N ARG A 14 -6.68 16.01 -29.02
CA ARG A 14 -5.24 15.88 -29.20
C ARG A 14 -4.48 16.68 -28.14
N ALA A 15 -4.20 16.04 -27.02
CA ALA A 15 -3.40 16.58 -25.93
C ALA A 15 -2.01 15.94 -25.87
N LEU A 16 -1.05 16.70 -25.37
CA LEU A 16 0.19 16.16 -24.82
C LEU A 16 -0.05 15.94 -23.32
N ILE A 17 -0.09 14.67 -22.90
CA ILE A 17 -0.41 14.26 -21.55
C ILE A 17 0.90 13.92 -20.85
N ARG A 18 1.18 14.58 -19.72
CA ARG A 18 2.29 14.22 -18.83
C ARG A 18 1.73 13.69 -17.53
N LYS A 19 2.08 12.46 -17.19
CA LYS A 19 1.69 11.84 -15.93
C LYS A 19 2.94 11.59 -15.09
N THR A 20 3.04 12.35 -14.00
CA THR A 20 4.05 12.10 -12.97
C THR A 20 3.65 10.85 -12.19
N ARG A 21 4.55 9.86 -12.17
CA ARG A 21 4.43 8.66 -11.34
C ARG A 21 5.44 8.80 -10.21
N ARG A 22 4.94 8.88 -8.97
CA ARG A 22 5.77 9.02 -7.76
C ARG A 22 5.44 7.94 -6.73
N LEU A 23 6.47 7.35 -6.16
CA LEU A 23 6.39 6.42 -5.03
C LEU A 23 6.02 7.17 -3.74
N PRO A 24 5.33 6.52 -2.79
CA PRO A 24 4.98 7.12 -1.51
C PRO A 24 6.19 7.35 -0.59
N ILE A 25 7.28 6.59 -0.80
CA ILE A 25 8.56 6.71 -0.11
C ILE A 25 9.69 6.50 -1.11
N LYS A 26 10.92 6.88 -0.73
CA LYS A 26 12.09 6.67 -1.58
C LYS A 26 12.30 5.18 -1.88
N GLY A 27 12.64 4.89 -3.13
CA GLY A 27 12.90 3.55 -3.64
C GLY A 27 13.81 3.60 -4.86
N GLU A 28 13.58 2.70 -5.81
CA GLU A 28 14.41 2.50 -6.99
C GLU A 28 13.61 2.80 -8.26
N VAL A 29 14.21 3.56 -9.18
CA VAL A 29 13.65 3.83 -10.51
C VAL A 29 14.14 2.75 -11.47
N LEU A 30 13.20 2.14 -12.20
CA LEU A 30 13.45 0.95 -13.03
C LEU A 30 13.52 1.24 -14.54
N VAL A 31 13.35 2.51 -14.91
CA VAL A 31 13.26 2.96 -16.30
C VAL A 31 14.24 4.08 -16.58
N SER A 32 14.52 4.32 -17.87
CA SER A 32 15.41 5.39 -18.34
C SER A 32 14.67 6.42 -19.19
N VAL A 33 15.20 7.64 -19.28
CA VAL A 33 14.68 8.67 -20.20
C VAL A 33 14.73 8.14 -21.64
N GLY A 34 13.65 8.37 -22.40
CA GLY A 34 13.47 7.89 -23.77
C GLY A 34 12.88 6.48 -23.88
N GLN A 35 12.72 5.75 -22.77
CA GLN A 35 12.14 4.42 -22.79
C GLN A 35 10.64 4.46 -23.08
N ALA A 36 10.18 3.60 -23.99
CA ALA A 36 8.76 3.35 -24.21
C ALA A 36 8.21 2.40 -23.12
N VAL A 37 7.01 2.69 -22.63
CA VAL A 37 6.36 1.97 -21.53
C VAL A 37 4.89 1.72 -21.84
N GLU A 38 4.39 0.57 -21.41
CA GLU A 38 2.95 0.23 -21.37
C GLU A 38 2.35 0.51 -19.97
N PRO A 39 1.02 0.62 -19.81
CA PRO A 39 0.38 1.04 -18.56
C PRO A 39 0.81 0.22 -17.34
N GLU A 40 1.08 -1.07 -17.50
CA GLU A 40 1.46 -2.02 -16.46
C GLU A 40 2.98 -2.06 -16.21
N THR A 41 3.78 -1.39 -17.06
CA THR A 41 5.24 -1.35 -16.93
C THR A 41 5.61 -0.70 -15.60
N ALA A 42 6.37 -1.41 -14.76
CA ALA A 42 6.84 -0.89 -13.49
C ALA A 42 7.91 0.18 -13.73
N VAL A 43 7.60 1.44 -13.41
CA VAL A 43 8.54 2.56 -13.55
C VAL A 43 9.45 2.72 -12.34
N ALA A 44 8.98 2.31 -11.17
CA ALA A 44 9.73 2.38 -9.93
C ALA A 44 9.21 1.34 -8.94
N ARG A 45 10.01 0.98 -7.94
CA ARG A 45 9.63 0.07 -6.85
C ARG A 45 10.15 0.55 -5.51
N THR A 46 9.47 0.16 -4.44
CA THR A 46 9.92 0.33 -3.06
C THR A 46 9.38 -0.78 -2.18
N GLU A 47 9.97 -0.96 -1.00
CA GLU A 47 9.41 -1.80 0.05
C GLU A 47 8.73 -0.93 1.10
N LEU A 48 7.41 -1.04 1.22
CA LEU A 48 6.69 -0.36 2.28
C LEU A 48 6.95 -1.08 3.61
N PRO A 49 7.20 -0.33 4.70
CA PRO A 49 7.25 -0.92 6.04
C PRO A 49 6.01 -1.75 6.31
N GLY A 50 6.20 -2.96 6.84
CA GLY A 50 5.08 -3.80 7.24
C GLY A 50 4.26 -3.15 8.36
N GLU A 51 2.99 -3.56 8.45
CA GLU A 51 2.09 -3.12 9.51
C GLU A 51 2.63 -3.50 10.90
N VAL A 52 2.28 -2.72 11.90
CA VAL A 52 2.71 -2.94 13.29
C VAL A 52 1.56 -3.53 14.09
N THR A 53 1.76 -4.73 14.62
CA THR A 53 0.84 -5.38 15.56
C THR A 53 1.30 -5.13 16.99
N LEU A 54 0.45 -4.48 17.79
CA LEU A 54 0.70 -4.24 19.21
C LEU A 54 0.18 -5.38 20.06
N VAL A 55 1.04 -5.93 20.92
CA VAL A 55 0.73 -7.00 21.86
C VAL A 55 0.83 -6.47 23.28
N ARG A 56 -0.29 -6.52 24.03
CA ARG A 56 -0.33 -6.20 25.47
C ARG A 56 0.23 -7.39 26.27
N ALA A 57 1.55 -7.56 26.19
CA ALA A 57 2.24 -8.76 26.63
C ALA A 57 2.21 -8.96 28.15
N ALA A 58 2.45 -7.90 28.93
CA ALA A 58 2.39 -7.95 30.39
C ALA A 58 0.99 -8.31 30.90
N ASP A 59 -0.05 -7.67 30.36
CA ASP A 59 -1.45 -7.95 30.71
C ASP A 59 -1.82 -9.42 30.43
N LYS A 60 -1.37 -9.97 29.30
CA LYS A 60 -1.61 -11.38 28.93
C LYS A 60 -0.88 -12.37 29.83
N LEU A 61 0.30 -12.01 30.32
CA LEU A 61 1.12 -12.85 31.19
C LEU A 61 0.82 -12.65 32.68
N GLY A 62 0.13 -11.58 33.06
CA GLY A 62 -0.14 -11.21 34.44
C GLY A 62 1.09 -10.73 35.21
N VAL A 63 2.04 -10.09 34.52
CA VAL A 63 3.33 -9.63 35.08
C VAL A 63 3.46 -8.12 35.00
N GLN A 64 4.43 -7.54 35.71
CA GLN A 64 4.79 -6.14 35.51
C GLN A 64 5.60 -5.94 34.23
N GLY A 65 5.59 -4.73 33.69
CA GLY A 65 6.20 -4.47 32.38
C GLY A 65 7.75 -4.50 32.39
N ASP A 66 8.37 -4.27 33.54
CA ASP A 66 9.81 -4.50 33.78
C ASP A 66 10.14 -5.99 33.85
N GLU A 67 9.30 -6.79 34.51
CA GLU A 67 9.42 -8.26 34.57
C GLU A 67 9.33 -8.88 33.17
N LEU A 68 8.43 -8.37 32.31
CA LEU A 68 8.26 -8.85 30.93
C LEU A 68 9.58 -8.96 30.17
N VAL A 69 10.47 -7.96 30.29
CA VAL A 69 11.72 -7.90 29.53
C VAL A 69 12.62 -9.10 29.84
N THR A 70 12.58 -9.61 31.07
CA THR A 70 13.38 -10.76 31.51
C THR A 70 12.79 -12.11 31.12
N LEU A 71 11.48 -12.14 30.81
CA LEU A 71 10.74 -13.35 30.43
C LEU A 71 10.69 -13.58 28.91
N LEU A 72 11.06 -12.57 28.12
CA LEU A 72 11.08 -12.67 26.67
C LEU A 72 12.17 -13.64 26.20
N ARG A 73 11.78 -14.57 25.33
CA ARG A 73 12.68 -15.54 24.68
C ARG A 73 13.43 -14.95 23.49
N LYS A 74 12.96 -13.83 22.95
CA LYS A 74 13.53 -13.11 21.81
C LYS A 74 13.59 -11.61 22.10
N GLN A 75 14.61 -10.97 21.56
CA GLN A 75 14.90 -9.55 21.75
C GLN A 75 14.42 -8.69 20.58
N VAL A 76 14.44 -7.37 20.79
CA VAL A 76 14.18 -6.39 19.73
C VAL A 76 15.15 -6.62 18.57
N GLY A 77 14.61 -6.67 17.35
CA GLY A 77 15.35 -6.97 16.12
C GLY A 77 15.29 -8.45 15.69
N GLU A 78 14.82 -9.36 16.54
CA GLU A 78 14.69 -10.77 16.18
C GLU A 78 13.35 -11.08 15.50
N GLN A 79 13.39 -12.02 14.55
CA GLN A 79 12.20 -12.51 13.84
C GLN A 79 11.42 -13.51 14.70
N VAL A 80 10.09 -13.49 14.57
CA VAL A 80 9.15 -14.40 15.24
C VAL A 80 8.17 -14.95 14.22
N THR A 81 7.74 -16.19 14.43
CA THR A 81 6.69 -16.82 13.62
C THR A 81 5.37 -16.82 14.38
N GLU A 82 4.25 -16.67 13.70
CA GLU A 82 2.92 -16.83 14.29
C GLU A 82 2.81 -18.16 15.06
N GLY A 83 2.28 -18.09 16.29
CA GLY A 83 2.17 -19.23 17.21
C GLY A 83 3.46 -19.55 17.98
N GLU A 84 4.58 -18.92 17.67
CA GLU A 84 5.83 -19.09 18.43
C GLU A 84 5.71 -18.53 19.84
N VAL A 85 6.27 -19.22 20.83
CA VAL A 85 6.29 -18.75 22.23
C VAL A 85 7.26 -17.58 22.38
N LEU A 86 6.72 -16.41 22.69
CA LEU A 86 7.46 -15.16 22.94
C LEU A 86 7.98 -15.05 24.37
N ALA A 87 7.20 -15.49 25.35
CA ALA A 87 7.53 -15.41 26.76
C ALA A 87 6.71 -16.43 27.56
N GLU A 88 7.23 -16.86 28.70
CA GLU A 88 6.54 -17.75 29.64
C GLU A 88 6.82 -17.36 31.08
N THR A 89 5.81 -17.48 31.95
CA THR A 89 6.00 -17.31 33.39
C THR A 89 6.46 -18.61 34.07
N SER A 90 7.37 -18.48 35.03
CA SER A 90 7.66 -19.51 36.02
C SER A 90 6.47 -19.59 36.99
N GLY A 91 5.50 -20.46 36.70
CA GLY A 91 4.28 -20.61 37.50
C GLY A 91 4.52 -20.83 39.01
N LEU A 92 3.47 -20.70 39.82
CA LEU A 92 3.55 -20.82 41.28
C LEU A 92 4.07 -22.22 41.68
N PHE A 93 5.17 -22.28 42.44
CA PHE A 93 5.90 -23.51 42.79
C PHE A 93 6.38 -24.36 41.58
N GLY A 94 6.62 -23.74 40.43
CA GLY A 94 7.28 -24.38 39.27
C GLY A 94 6.44 -25.42 38.49
N ARG A 95 5.23 -25.78 38.96
CA ARG A 95 4.38 -26.80 38.34
C ARG A 95 2.95 -26.36 38.01
N PHE A 96 2.41 -25.33 38.67
CA PHE A 96 1.02 -24.91 38.49
C PHE A 96 0.94 -23.50 37.90
N PHE A 97 -0.04 -23.26 37.01
CA PHE A 97 -0.34 -21.94 36.43
C PHE A 97 0.78 -21.28 35.61
N LYS A 98 1.39 -22.01 34.66
CA LYS A 98 2.25 -21.39 33.64
C LYS A 98 1.39 -20.64 32.63
N SER A 99 1.67 -19.36 32.44
CA SER A 99 1.11 -18.57 31.34
C SER A 99 2.15 -18.46 30.24
N SER A 100 1.74 -18.71 29.00
CA SER A 100 2.58 -18.52 27.81
C SER A 100 1.99 -17.45 26.92
N LEU A 101 2.86 -16.59 26.39
CA LEU A 101 2.52 -15.63 25.37
C LEU A 101 3.04 -16.16 24.04
N VAL A 102 2.13 -16.37 23.10
CA VAL A 102 2.48 -16.71 21.71
C VAL A 102 2.40 -15.48 20.81
N ALA A 103 3.21 -15.47 19.75
CA ALA A 103 3.20 -14.46 18.73
C ALA A 103 1.87 -14.51 17.96
N PRO A 104 1.08 -13.43 17.91
CA PRO A 104 -0.18 -13.42 17.15
C PRO A 104 0.03 -13.30 15.64
N VAL A 105 1.24 -12.91 15.21
CA VAL A 105 1.61 -12.68 13.80
C VAL A 105 3.09 -13.00 13.61
N SER A 106 3.48 -13.33 12.38
CA SER A 106 4.88 -13.43 11.97
C SER A 106 5.46 -12.03 11.69
N GLY A 107 6.70 -11.79 12.09
CA GLY A 107 7.35 -10.50 11.87
C GLY A 107 8.64 -10.33 12.68
N THR A 108 9.06 -9.09 12.90
CA THR A 108 10.22 -8.74 13.73
C THR A 108 9.76 -8.01 14.98
N ILE A 109 10.32 -8.35 16.15
CA ILE A 109 10.08 -7.59 17.38
C ILE A 109 10.68 -6.20 17.21
N GLU A 110 9.84 -5.17 17.11
CA GLU A 110 10.28 -3.81 16.83
C GLU A 110 10.57 -3.03 18.11
N THR A 111 9.73 -3.18 19.13
CA THR A 111 9.91 -2.44 20.39
C THR A 111 9.29 -3.21 21.54
N VAL A 112 9.93 -3.13 22.70
CA VAL A 112 9.39 -3.59 23.97
C VAL A 112 9.37 -2.38 24.92
N THR A 113 8.18 -1.98 25.36
CA THR A 113 8.00 -0.85 26.26
C THR A 113 7.81 -1.34 27.68
N ALA A 114 8.89 -1.34 28.47
CA ALA A 114 8.86 -1.82 29.86
C ALA A 114 7.83 -1.09 30.73
N ARG A 115 7.64 0.23 30.54
CA ARG A 115 6.68 1.01 31.33
C ARG A 115 5.21 0.56 31.14
N THR A 116 4.84 0.14 29.93
CA THR A 116 3.46 -0.24 29.61
C THR A 116 3.30 -1.75 29.40
N GLY A 117 4.40 -2.52 29.45
CA GLY A 117 4.38 -3.95 29.19
C GLY A 117 3.93 -4.34 27.77
N ASN A 118 4.13 -3.45 26.80
CA ASN A 118 3.72 -3.68 25.41
C ASN A 118 4.90 -4.16 24.56
N LEU A 119 4.61 -5.08 23.64
CA LEU A 119 5.54 -5.58 22.63
C LEU A 119 4.93 -5.29 21.25
N SER A 120 5.68 -4.69 20.33
CA SER A 120 5.27 -4.49 18.95
C SER A 120 5.98 -5.46 18.01
N ILE A 121 5.22 -6.04 17.08
CA ILE A 121 5.74 -6.91 16.02
C ILE A 121 5.47 -6.21 14.69
N ARG A 122 6.52 -5.92 13.94
CA ARG A 122 6.43 -5.36 12.59
C ARG A 122 6.40 -6.51 11.58
N HIS A 123 5.37 -6.54 10.74
CA HIS A 123 5.25 -7.53 9.66
C HIS A 123 6.40 -7.36 8.66
N ALA A 124 6.65 -8.37 7.84
CA ALA A 124 7.61 -8.27 6.75
C ALA A 124 7.27 -7.08 5.83
N PRO A 125 8.28 -6.36 5.30
CA PRO A 125 8.06 -5.31 4.32
C PRO A 125 7.27 -5.82 3.11
N ARG A 126 6.42 -4.97 2.54
CA ARG A 126 5.61 -5.31 1.36
C ARG A 126 6.18 -4.63 0.12
N PRO A 127 6.58 -5.38 -0.92
CA PRO A 127 7.03 -4.79 -2.16
C PRO A 127 5.87 -4.07 -2.85
N VAL A 128 6.15 -2.87 -3.36
CA VAL A 128 5.23 -2.06 -4.15
C VAL A 128 5.92 -1.63 -5.42
N ALA A 129 5.30 -1.97 -6.55
CA ALA A 129 5.68 -1.46 -7.86
C ALA A 129 4.72 -0.34 -8.28
N LEU A 130 5.28 0.70 -8.86
CA LEU A 130 4.56 1.82 -9.41
C LEU A 130 4.42 1.63 -10.93
N PRO A 131 3.20 1.45 -11.46
CA PRO A 131 2.99 1.32 -12.89
C PRO A 131 3.13 2.68 -13.61
N ALA A 132 3.49 2.63 -14.89
CA ALA A 132 3.54 3.77 -15.81
C ALA A 132 2.16 4.44 -15.99
N TYR A 133 1.08 3.66 -15.83
CA TYR A 133 -0.33 4.05 -15.91
C TYR A 133 -0.85 4.42 -17.31
N ILE A 134 0.01 4.92 -18.19
CA ILE A 134 -0.32 5.24 -19.58
C ILE A 134 0.74 4.65 -20.52
N SER A 135 0.33 4.27 -21.73
CA SER A 135 1.27 3.94 -22.80
C SER A 135 1.94 5.22 -23.28
N GLY A 136 3.28 5.28 -23.27
CA GLY A 136 4.00 6.50 -23.59
C GLY A 136 5.51 6.37 -23.52
N THR A 137 6.19 7.52 -23.42
CA THR A 137 7.65 7.60 -23.33
C THR A 137 8.05 8.30 -22.04
N VAL A 138 9.06 7.77 -21.35
CA VAL A 138 9.64 8.39 -20.16
C VAL A 138 10.41 9.65 -20.57
N VAL A 139 10.03 10.81 -20.06
CA VAL A 139 10.65 12.10 -20.42
C VAL A 139 11.51 12.69 -19.29
N GLU A 140 11.31 12.23 -18.06
CA GLU A 140 12.03 12.72 -16.88
C GLU A 140 12.08 11.61 -15.81
N LEU A 141 13.20 11.52 -15.08
CA LEU A 141 13.33 10.66 -13.91
C LEU A 141 13.27 11.51 -12.64
N LEU A 142 12.52 11.04 -11.66
CA LEU A 142 12.51 11.58 -10.31
C LEU A 142 13.38 10.67 -9.45
N GLU A 143 14.59 11.11 -9.11
CA GLU A 143 15.58 10.27 -8.45
C GLU A 143 15.07 9.65 -7.14
N GLY A 144 15.09 8.32 -7.11
CA GLY A 144 14.57 7.50 -6.02
C GLY A 144 13.06 7.62 -5.78
N GLU A 145 12.30 8.23 -6.70
CA GLU A 145 10.87 8.52 -6.52
C GLU A 145 10.01 8.01 -7.67
N GLY A 146 10.50 8.04 -8.91
CA GLY A 146 9.73 7.58 -10.06
C GLY A 146 10.11 8.27 -11.36
N ALA A 147 9.12 8.57 -12.19
CA ALA A 147 9.33 9.08 -13.54
C ALA A 147 8.11 9.87 -14.04
N VAL A 148 8.32 10.73 -15.03
CA VAL A 148 7.25 11.37 -15.80
C VAL A 148 7.08 10.63 -17.13
N VAL A 149 5.89 10.13 -17.38
CA VAL A 149 5.51 9.49 -18.64
C VAL A 149 4.74 10.50 -19.50
N GLU A 150 5.17 10.67 -20.74
CA GLU A 150 4.52 11.53 -21.73
C GLU A 150 3.83 10.68 -22.79
N ALA A 151 2.59 11.05 -23.12
CA ALA A 151 1.81 10.40 -24.17
C ALA A 151 1.06 11.46 -24.99
N ARG A 152 0.73 11.13 -26.24
CA ARG A 152 -0.17 11.92 -27.08
C ARG A 152 -1.48 11.17 -27.23
N GLY A 153 -2.59 11.83 -26.93
CA GLY A 153 -3.90 11.19 -27.00
C GLY A 153 -5.05 12.15 -26.73
N ALA A 154 -6.26 11.62 -26.68
CA ALA A 154 -7.42 12.37 -26.25
C ALA A 154 -7.42 12.51 -24.72
N LEU A 155 -7.75 13.70 -24.22
CA LEU A 155 -7.93 13.99 -22.79
C LEU A 155 -9.39 14.32 -22.53
N VAL A 156 -10.00 13.59 -21.61
CA VAL A 156 -11.35 13.84 -21.11
C VAL A 156 -11.26 13.96 -19.59
N GLN A 157 -11.57 15.14 -19.05
CA GLN A 157 -11.58 15.40 -17.61
C GLN A 157 -13.00 15.40 -17.06
N GLY A 158 -13.28 14.51 -16.11
CA GLY A 158 -14.54 14.49 -15.35
C GLY A 158 -14.53 15.42 -14.13
N ILE A 159 -15.69 15.57 -13.47
CA ILE A 159 -15.84 16.38 -12.25
C ILE A 159 -15.32 15.63 -11.02
N PHE A 160 -15.69 14.36 -10.87
CA PHE A 160 -15.26 13.48 -9.79
C PHE A 160 -15.29 12.02 -10.25
N GLY A 161 -14.58 11.15 -9.53
CA GLY A 161 -14.55 9.70 -9.76
C GLY A 161 -14.31 8.95 -8.44
N ILE A 162 -14.76 7.69 -8.39
CA ILE A 162 -14.65 6.80 -7.22
C ILE A 162 -13.97 5.51 -7.68
N GLY A 163 -13.14 4.90 -6.83
CA GLY A 163 -12.51 3.59 -7.12
C GLY A 163 -11.03 3.64 -7.53
N GLY A 164 -10.44 4.84 -7.57
CA GLY A 164 -9.01 5.04 -7.83
C GLY A 164 -8.62 4.90 -9.31
N GLU A 165 -7.31 4.87 -9.56
CA GLU A 165 -6.74 4.83 -10.91
C GLU A 165 -6.93 3.44 -11.56
N ARG A 166 -7.42 3.40 -12.80
CA ARG A 166 -7.54 2.20 -13.65
C ARG A 166 -7.24 2.53 -15.11
N HIS A 167 -6.89 1.51 -15.89
CA HIS A 167 -6.76 1.56 -17.35
C HIS A 167 -7.53 0.37 -17.95
N GLY A 168 -7.82 0.44 -19.25
CA GLY A 168 -8.50 -0.60 -19.98
C GLY A 168 -8.97 -0.10 -21.35
N GLU A 169 -9.39 -1.02 -22.20
CA GLU A 169 -9.96 -0.65 -23.51
C GLU A 169 -11.28 0.09 -23.33
N LEU A 170 -11.48 1.13 -24.13
CA LEU A 170 -12.74 1.87 -24.16
C LEU A 170 -13.85 1.00 -24.79
N LEU A 171 -14.94 0.81 -24.05
CA LEU A 171 -16.19 0.24 -24.52
C LEU A 171 -17.24 1.34 -24.57
N VAL A 172 -17.58 1.79 -25.77
CA VAL A 172 -18.64 2.79 -25.97
C VAL A 172 -19.98 2.07 -26.10
N LEU A 173 -20.90 2.37 -25.19
CA LEU A 173 -22.28 1.90 -25.23
C LEU A 173 -23.18 2.92 -25.93
N PRO A 174 -24.22 2.45 -26.65
CA PRO A 174 -25.26 3.32 -27.18
C PRO A 174 -25.95 4.12 -26.07
N ALA A 175 -26.39 5.34 -26.38
CA ALA A 175 -27.21 6.13 -25.47
C ALA A 175 -28.49 5.37 -25.10
N GLY A 176 -28.85 5.37 -23.82
CA GLY A 176 -30.01 4.64 -23.30
C GLY A 176 -29.79 3.14 -23.06
N SER A 177 -28.56 2.64 -23.17
CA SER A 177 -28.24 1.27 -22.79
C SER A 177 -28.52 1.03 -21.29
N THR A 178 -29.36 0.03 -20.99
CA THR A 178 -29.73 -0.36 -19.62
C THR A 178 -29.06 -1.65 -19.16
N THR A 179 -28.35 -2.34 -20.05
CA THR A 179 -27.70 -3.62 -19.79
C THR A 179 -26.21 -3.54 -20.08
N LEU A 180 -25.40 -3.98 -19.11
CA LEU A 180 -23.96 -4.13 -19.27
C LEU A 180 -23.65 -5.58 -19.64
N GLY A 181 -23.05 -5.80 -20.81
CA GLY A 181 -22.49 -7.10 -21.20
C GLY A 181 -21.17 -7.40 -20.46
N GLU A 182 -20.33 -8.26 -21.04
CA GLU A 182 -18.99 -8.52 -20.50
C GLU A 182 -18.10 -7.27 -20.62
N ALA A 183 -17.76 -6.66 -19.48
CA ALA A 183 -17.00 -5.41 -19.42
C ALA A 183 -15.80 -5.48 -18.46
N ARG A 184 -15.40 -6.68 -18.03
CA ARG A 184 -14.30 -6.85 -17.07
C ARG A 184 -13.00 -6.33 -17.68
N GLY A 185 -12.31 -5.42 -16.97
CA GLY A 185 -11.06 -4.81 -17.43
C GLY A 185 -11.23 -3.73 -18.52
N ARG A 186 -12.46 -3.31 -18.82
CA ARG A 186 -12.75 -2.29 -19.84
C ARG A 186 -13.22 -0.99 -19.20
N VAL A 187 -12.97 0.12 -19.87
CA VAL A 187 -13.49 1.44 -19.50
C VAL A 187 -14.79 1.66 -20.25
N VAL A 188 -15.92 1.55 -19.54
CA VAL A 188 -17.25 1.68 -20.14
C VAL A 188 -17.63 3.15 -20.22
N VAL A 189 -18.01 3.59 -21.41
CA VAL A 189 -18.48 4.95 -21.68
C VAL A 189 -19.90 4.86 -22.24
N THR A 190 -20.82 5.63 -21.67
CA THR A 190 -22.18 5.78 -22.21
C THR A 190 -22.43 7.25 -22.53
N GLY A 191 -23.24 7.51 -23.55
CA GLY A 191 -23.68 8.86 -23.88
C GLY A 191 -24.66 9.39 -22.84
N GLY A 192 -24.56 10.69 -22.51
CA GLY A 192 -25.64 11.39 -21.82
C GLY A 192 -26.87 11.47 -22.72
N GLY A 193 -28.03 11.11 -22.19
CA GLY A 193 -29.32 11.41 -22.81
C GLY A 193 -29.65 12.89 -22.77
#